data_AF-A0A4Z0LTP7-F1
#
_entry.id   AF-A0A4Z0LTP7-F1
#
_cell.length_a   1.000
_cell.length_b   1.000
_cell.length_c   1.000
_cell.angle_alpha   90.00
_cell.angle_beta   90.00
_cell.angle_gamma   90.00
#
_symmetry.space_group_name_H-M   'P 1'
#
loop_
_entity.id
_entity.type
_entity.pdbx_description
1 polymer ?
#
loop_
_entity_poly.entity_id
_entity_poly.type
_entity_poly.pdbx_seq_one_letter_code
_entity_poly.pdbx_strand_id
1 'polypeptide(L)'
;MNRWKFAFLASCPILSVLVIVLLYGVIDQAVSIHYMEQGFDDLQRKNEVLGELIVRGGSEYSQEDFLFLLRQVYPEGFIVEDENKLKIGMNVFVFQEGRLSHAE
;
A
#
# COMPACT_ATOMS: atom_id res chain seq x y z
N MET A 1 43.47 41.96 -5.56
CA MET A 1 42.67 41.24 -4.54
C MET A 1 43.17 39.80 -4.45
N ASN A 2 43.47 39.28 -3.25
CA ASN A 2 44.05 37.93 -3.12
C ASN A 2 43.04 36.86 -3.56
N ARG A 3 43.46 35.96 -4.46
CA ARG A 3 42.62 34.91 -5.06
C ARG A 3 41.86 34.07 -4.02
N TRP A 4 42.50 33.78 -2.88
CA TRP A 4 41.90 33.01 -1.80
C TRP A 4 40.73 33.73 -1.10
N LYS A 5 40.79 35.06 -0.97
CA LYS A 5 39.71 35.86 -0.36
C LYS A 5 38.46 35.86 -1.23
N PHE A 6 38.66 35.94 -2.56
CA PHE A 6 37.57 35.86 -3.52
C PHE A 6 36.94 34.46 -3.56
N ALA A 7 37.76 33.40 -3.56
CA ALA A 7 37.27 32.02 -3.51
C ALA A 7 36.45 31.76 -2.22
N PHE A 8 36.92 32.25 -1.07
CA PHE A 8 36.18 32.16 0.19
C PHE A 8 34.83 32.87 0.12
N LEU A 9 34.83 34.13 -0.33
CA LEU A 9 33.59 34.93 -0.43
C LEU A 9 32.58 34.34 -1.43
N ALA A 10 33.08 33.75 -2.52
CA ALA A 10 32.24 33.07 -3.52
C ALA A 10 31.69 31.72 -3.03
N SER A 11 32.40 31.02 -2.15
CA SER A 11 31.95 29.73 -1.60
C SER A 11 30.75 29.87 -0.66
N CYS A 12 30.66 30.98 0.09
CA CYS A 12 29.55 31.21 1.02
C CYS A 12 28.16 31.15 0.35
N PRO A 13 27.86 31.95 -0.69
CA PRO A 13 26.56 31.88 -1.35
C PRO A 13 26.32 30.54 -2.04
N ILE A 14 27.35 29.91 -2.61
CA ILE A 14 27.23 28.58 -3.24
C ILE A 14 26.81 27.54 -2.21
N LEU A 15 27.45 27.53 -1.04
CA LEU A 15 27.09 26.61 0.05
C LEU A 15 25.70 26.90 0.60
N SER A 16 25.31 28.17 0.73
CA SER A 16 23.95 28.53 1.14
C SER A 16 22.90 28.01 0.15
N VAL A 17 23.11 28.20 -1.15
CA VAL A 17 22.22 27.69 -2.19
C VAL A 17 22.15 26.16 -2.14
N LEU A 18 23.30 25.50 -1.98
CA LEU A 18 23.36 24.04 -1.88
C LEU A 18 22.54 23.53 -0.69
N VAL A 19 22.67 24.14 0.48
CA VAL A 19 21.89 23.77 1.67
C VAL A 19 20.40 23.97 1.43
N ILE A 20 19.99 25.08 0.81
CA ILE A 20 18.57 25.33 0.48
C ILE A 20 18.03 24.27 -0.48
N VAL A 21 18.78 23.90 -1.51
CA VAL A 21 18.39 22.86 -2.47
C VAL A 21 18.26 21.50 -1.78
N LEU A 22 19.21 21.15 -0.91
CA LEU A 22 19.13 19.91 -0.14
C LEU A 22 17.92 19.89 0.79
N LEU A 23 17.67 20.98 1.52
CA LEU A 23 16.49 21.10 2.39
C LEU A 23 15.19 20.96 1.60
N TYR A 24 15.09 21.60 0.44
CA TYR A 24 13.95 21.45 -0.45
C TYR A 24 13.75 19.98 -0.86
N GLY A 25 14.82 19.29 -1.27
CA GLY A 25 14.76 17.89 -1.64
C GLY A 25 14.37 16.95 -0.49
N VAL A 26 14.74 17.29 0.75
CA VAL A 26 14.31 16.55 1.95
C VAL A 26 12.81 16.75 2.21
N ILE A 27 12.32 17.99 2.09
CA ILE A 27 10.90 18.30 2.28
C ILE A 27 10.05 17.60 1.21
N ASP A 28 10.47 17.64 -0.05
CA ASP A 28 9.76 17.00 -1.16
C ASP A 28 9.63 15.48 -0.98
N GLN A 29 10.72 14.83 -0.55
CA GLN A 29 10.70 13.41 -0.20
C GLN A 29 9.79 13.12 1.00
N ALA A 30 9.82 13.93 2.04
CA ALA A 30 8.96 13.76 3.21
C ALA A 30 7.48 13.86 2.85
N VAL A 31 7.12 14.84 2.00
CA VAL A 31 5.75 15.02 1.50
C VAL A 31 5.32 13.83 0.63
N SER A 32 6.20 13.37 -0.27
CA SER A 32 5.92 12.21 -1.13
C SER A 32 5.69 10.94 -0.31
N ILE A 33 6.53 10.69 0.71
CA ILE A 33 6.36 9.55 1.62
C ILE A 33 5.04 9.66 2.37
N HIS A 34 4.70 10.84 2.88
CA HIS A 34 3.45 11.05 3.61
C HIS A 34 2.21 10.76 2.75
N TYR A 35 2.17 11.24 1.51
CA TYR A 35 1.05 10.95 0.60
C TYR A 35 1.01 9.49 0.16
N MET A 36 2.18 8.85 0.04
CA MET A 36 2.25 7.42 -0.28
C MET A 36 1.69 6.58 0.89
N GLU A 37 2.05 6.92 2.13
CA GLU A 37 1.53 6.28 3.34
C GLU A 37 0.01 6.45 3.45
N GLN A 38 -0.50 7.67 3.29
CA GLN A 38 -1.94 7.93 3.25
C GLN A 38 -2.64 7.15 2.13
N GLY A 39 -2.02 7.06 0.95
CA GLY A 39 -2.54 6.28 -0.17
C GLY A 39 -2.64 4.79 0.16
N PHE A 40 -1.66 4.23 0.86
CA PHE A 40 -1.70 2.84 1.32
C PHE A 40 -2.77 2.62 2.38
N ASP A 41 -2.89 3.51 3.36
CA ASP A 41 -3.93 3.44 4.39
C ASP A 41 -5.34 3.50 3.78
N ASP A 42 -5.55 4.40 2.81
CA ASP A 42 -6.81 4.51 2.08
C ASP A 42 -7.12 3.25 1.26
N LEU A 43 -6.11 2.66 0.62
CA LEU A 43 -6.27 1.40 -0.11
C LEU A 43 -6.62 0.25 0.82
N GLN A 44 -5.93 0.15 1.96
CA GLN A 44 -6.22 -0.86 2.97
C GLN A 44 -7.65 -0.70 3.49
N ARG A 45 -8.06 0.52 3.86
CA ARG A 45 -9.41 0.79 4.34
C ARG A 45 -10.49 0.49 3.31
N LYS A 46 -10.23 0.79 2.02
CA LYS A 46 -11.15 0.43 0.93
C LYS A 46 -11.25 -1.08 0.76
N ASN A 47 -10.14 -1.81 0.84
CA ASN A 47 -10.13 -3.27 0.77
C ASN A 47 -10.89 -3.88 1.95
N GLU A 48 -10.71 -3.38 3.17
CA GLU A 48 -11.45 -3.82 4.36
C GLU A 48 -12.96 -3.63 4.16
N VAL A 49 -13.40 -2.44 3.70
CA VAL A 49 -14.82 -2.16 3.44
C VAL A 49 -15.39 -3.07 2.33
N LEU A 50 -14.64 -3.31 1.26
CA LEU A 50 -15.05 -4.21 0.19
C LEU A 50 -15.09 -5.67 0.66
N GLY A 51 -14.11 -6.11 1.44
CA GLY A 51 -14.06 -7.43 2.06
C GLY A 51 -15.26 -7.65 2.97
N GLU A 52 -15.59 -6.68 3.83
CA GLU A 52 -16.77 -6.74 4.69
C GLU A 52 -18.07 -6.79 3.89
N LEU A 53 -18.17 -6.02 2.80
CA LEU A 53 -19.33 -6.07 1.91
C LEU A 53 -19.50 -7.45 1.27
N ILE A 54 -18.41 -8.06 0.80
CA ILE A 54 -18.39 -9.41 0.22
C ILE A 54 -18.83 -10.44 1.26
N VAL A 55 -18.27 -10.38 2.47
CA VAL A 55 -18.62 -11.29 3.58
C VAL A 55 -20.09 -11.17 3.93
N ARG A 56 -20.62 -9.95 4.07
CA ARG A 56 -22.04 -9.73 4.37
C ARG A 56 -22.97 -10.20 3.24
N GLY A 57 -22.56 -10.04 1.99
CA GLY A 57 -23.33 -10.50 0.83
C GLY A 57 -23.20 -12.00 0.54
N GLY A 58 -22.19 -12.65 1.11
CA GLY A 58 -21.78 -14.02 0.80
C GLY A 58 -21.64 -14.93 2.00
N SER A 59 -22.26 -14.60 3.14
CA SER A 59 -22.15 -15.35 4.40
C SER A 59 -22.62 -16.80 4.31
N GLU A 60 -23.38 -17.15 3.28
CA GLU A 60 -23.86 -18.51 3.02
C GLU A 60 -22.90 -19.32 2.15
N TYR A 61 -21.88 -18.69 1.54
CA TYR A 61 -20.96 -19.38 0.65
C TYR A 61 -20.01 -20.27 1.45
N SER A 62 -19.87 -21.51 0.98
CA SER A 62 -18.80 -22.40 1.39
C SER A 62 -17.47 -21.97 0.76
N GLN A 63 -16.37 -22.52 1.28
CA GLN A 63 -15.04 -22.29 0.72
C GLN A 63 -14.96 -22.70 -0.76
N GLU A 64 -15.54 -23.85 -1.13
CA GLU A 64 -15.56 -24.34 -2.51
C GLU A 64 -16.36 -23.43 -3.44
N ASP A 65 -17.55 -22.99 -3.00
CA ASP A 65 -18.39 -22.07 -3.78
C ASP A 65 -17.67 -20.74 -4.01
N PHE A 66 -17.05 -20.21 -2.96
CA PHE A 66 -16.34 -18.95 -3.03
C PHE A 66 -15.10 -19.05 -3.92
N LEU A 67 -14.34 -20.15 -3.84
CA LEU A 67 -13.21 -20.42 -4.73
C LEU A 67 -13.67 -20.51 -6.20
N PHE A 68 -14.78 -21.21 -6.45
CA PHE A 68 -15.35 -21.32 -7.78
C PHE A 68 -15.72 -19.95 -8.36
N LEU A 69 -16.40 -19.10 -7.59
CA LEU A 69 -16.74 -17.73 -7.98
C LEU A 69 -15.48 -16.88 -8.23
N LEU A 70 -14.47 -16.98 -7.36
CA LEU A 70 -13.19 -16.30 -7.56
C LEU A 70 -12.51 -16.73 -8.85
N ARG A 71 -12.52 -18.03 -9.18
CA ARG A 71 -11.94 -18.56 -10.42
C ARG A 71 -12.71 -18.16 -11.67
N GLN A 72 -14.01 -17.91 -11.58
CA GLN A 72 -14.77 -17.36 -12.72
C GLN A 72 -14.35 -15.93 -13.05
N VAL A 73 -14.10 -15.12 -12.03
CA VAL A 73 -13.74 -13.70 -12.20
C VAL A 73 -12.24 -13.53 -12.47
N TYR A 74 -11.41 -14.34 -11.82
CA TYR A 74 -9.95 -14.25 -11.88
C TYR A 74 -9.31 -15.62 -12.14
N PRO A 75 -9.49 -16.18 -13.35
CA PRO A 75 -9.10 -17.55 -13.68
C PRO A 75 -7.60 -17.79 -13.54
N GLU A 76 -6.79 -16.86 -14.04
CA GLU A 76 -5.32 -16.92 -14.02
C GLU A 76 -4.71 -16.47 -12.68
N GLY A 77 -5.56 -16.20 -11.68
CA GLY A 77 -5.14 -15.72 -10.38
C GLY A 77 -4.35 -16.74 -9.58
N PHE A 78 -3.31 -16.28 -8.89
CA PHE A 78 -2.70 -17.07 -7.83
C PHE A 78 -3.60 -17.01 -6.59
N ILE A 79 -4.33 -18.10 -6.35
CA ILE A 79 -5.23 -18.28 -5.21
C ILE A 79 -4.67 -19.44 -4.40
N VAL A 80 -4.41 -19.20 -3.12
CA VAL A 80 -3.95 -20.23 -2.19
C VAL A 80 -5.11 -20.67 -1.34
N GLU A 81 -5.38 -21.96 -1.37
CA GLU A 81 -6.33 -22.63 -0.50
C GLU A 81 -5.60 -23.24 0.70
N ASP A 82 -6.10 -22.92 1.88
CA ASP A 82 -5.60 -23.33 3.19
C ASP A 82 -6.82 -23.76 4.03
N GLU A 83 -6.64 -24.61 5.04
CA GLU A 83 -7.72 -25.42 5.67
C GLU A 83 -9.05 -24.69 5.85
N ASN A 84 -9.00 -23.46 6.36
CA ASN A 84 -10.16 -22.59 6.54
C ASN A 84 -9.97 -21.18 5.96
N LYS A 85 -9.05 -21.01 5.00
CA LYS A 85 -8.69 -19.72 4.42
C LYS A 85 -8.50 -19.79 2.90
N LEU A 86 -8.98 -18.76 2.20
CA LEU A 86 -8.64 -18.52 0.80
C LEU A 86 -7.87 -17.20 0.68
N LYS A 87 -6.66 -17.26 0.13
CA LYS A 87 -5.77 -16.09 0.00
C LYS A 87 -5.65 -15.70 -1.47
N ILE A 88 -5.89 -14.43 -1.77
CA ILE A 88 -5.76 -13.83 -3.11
C ILE A 88 -5.09 -12.45 -3.01
N GLY A 89 -3.83 -12.39 -3.47
CA GLY A 89 -3.02 -11.19 -3.31
C GLY A 89 -2.84 -10.82 -1.83
N MET A 90 -3.30 -9.63 -1.44
CA MET A 90 -3.28 -9.16 -0.05
C MET A 90 -4.54 -9.51 0.74
N ASN A 91 -5.59 -10.06 0.10
CA ASN A 91 -6.86 -10.35 0.77
C ASN A 91 -6.87 -11.80 1.25
N VAL A 92 -7.37 -12.01 2.48
CA VAL A 92 -7.53 -13.35 3.06
C VAL A 92 -8.98 -13.52 3.51
N PHE A 93 -9.70 -14.47 2.91
CA PHE A 93 -11.06 -14.81 3.32
C PHE A 93 -11.03 -15.98 4.29
N VAL A 94 -11.66 -15.83 5.44
CA VAL A 94 -11.68 -16.83 6.52
C VAL A 94 -13.05 -17.47 6.62
N PHE A 95 -13.05 -18.80 6.68
CA PHE A 95 -14.25 -19.61 6.77
C PHE A 95 -14.36 -20.20 8.19
N GLN A 96 -15.52 -20.04 8.81
CA GLN A 96 -15.84 -20.64 10.12
C GLN A 96 -17.10 -21.48 9.97
N GLU A 97 -17.08 -22.68 10.55
CA GLU A 97 -18.20 -23.65 10.40
C GLU A 97 -18.56 -23.93 8.93
N GLY A 98 -17.56 -23.86 8.04
CA GLY A 98 -17.73 -24.09 6.60
C GLY A 98 -18.36 -22.92 5.83
N ARG A 99 -18.49 -21.73 6.44
CA ARG A 99 -19.11 -20.54 5.83
C ARG A 99 -18.19 -19.33 5.86
N LEU A 100 -18.32 -18.47 4.87
CA LEU A 100 -17.56 -17.22 4.82
C LEU A 100 -17.91 -16.33 6.03
N SER A 101 -16.89 -16.03 6.84
CA SER A 101 -17.10 -15.38 8.14
C SER A 101 -16.52 -13.97 8.18
N HIS A 102 -15.28 -13.79 7.73
CA HIS A 102 -14.58 -12.49 7.76
C HIS A 102 -13.51 -12.43 6.66
N ALA A 103 -13.06 -11.22 6.32
CA ALA A 103 -11.88 -10.98 5.51
C ALA A 103 -10.79 -10.32 6.36
N GLU A 104 -9.53 -10.73 6.19
CA GLU A 104 -8.31 -10.11 6.74
C GLU A 104 -7.57 -9.36 5.63
#